data_AF-A0A537ZLB5-F1
#
_entry.id   AF-A0A537ZLB5-F1
#
_cell.length_a   1.000
_cell.length_b   1.000
_cell.length_c   1.000
_cell.angle_alpha   90.00
_cell.angle_beta   90.00
_cell.angle_gamma   90.00
#
_symmetry.space_group_name_H-M   'P 1'
#
loop_
_entity.id
_entity.type
_entity.pdbx_description
1 polymer ?
#
loop_
_entity_poly.entity_id
_entity_poly.type
_entity_poly.pdbx_seq_one_letter_code
_entity_poly.pdbx_strand_id
1 'polypeptide(L)'
;MKARKVTGLNPDGPLEQNLRRIVSVRLKELRSFAPAVGDPTSVQVLHDMRIAAKRLRYVLEMGEPVLGAPARRGAKEMRRIQDLLGEIHDCDEGVPRVLAHVERLRAEDSAAMAGLAGRGAKDLEPGAIRDAPHRRRYAGLESYSAYLQGRRDVLYAEFVRYWTRLERARFGDRIEDKLG
;
A
#
# COMPACT_ATOMS: atom_id res chain seq x y z
N MET A 1 -0.46 12.24 1.87
CA MET A 1 -1.06 12.98 3.02
C MET A 1 -0.04 13.75 3.90
N LYS A 2 -0.38 14.97 4.37
CA LYS A 2 0.41 15.76 5.35
C LYS A 2 0.14 15.31 6.79
N ALA A 3 1.19 15.21 7.61
CA ALA A 3 1.06 14.80 9.02
C ALA A 3 0.24 15.81 9.83
N ARG A 4 -0.54 15.32 10.80
CA ARG A 4 -1.27 16.21 11.73
C ARG A 4 -0.29 17.02 12.58
N LYS A 5 -0.58 18.31 12.78
CA LYS A 5 0.21 19.18 13.64
C LYS A 5 0.15 18.68 15.08
N VAL A 6 1.31 18.57 15.73
CA VAL A 6 1.39 18.31 17.18
C VAL A 6 1.46 19.66 17.87
N THR A 7 0.52 19.93 18.77
CA THR A 7 0.46 21.18 19.55
C THR A 7 0.77 20.90 21.02
N GLY A 8 1.14 21.95 21.77
CA GLY A 8 1.42 21.83 23.21
C GLY A 8 2.72 21.09 23.55
N LEU A 9 3.70 21.10 22.65
CA LEU A 9 5.06 20.66 22.96
C LEU A 9 5.77 21.74 23.77
N ASN A 10 6.47 21.35 24.83
CA ASN A 10 7.29 22.25 25.64
C ASN A 10 8.77 21.90 25.41
N PRO A 11 9.54 22.73 24.69
CA PRO A 11 10.96 22.47 24.43
C PRO A 11 11.80 22.31 25.70
N ASP A 12 11.41 23.02 26.77
CA ASP A 12 12.10 23.03 28.05
C ASP A 12 11.54 21.98 29.03
N GLY A 13 10.54 21.20 28.61
CA GLY A 13 9.87 20.19 29.41
C GLY A 13 10.47 18.78 29.28
N PRO A 14 10.00 17.82 30.10
CA PRO A 14 10.47 16.43 30.02
C PRO A 14 10.21 15.80 28.64
N LEU A 15 11.24 15.19 28.06
CA LEU A 15 11.17 14.51 26.76
C LEU A 15 10.04 13.47 26.71
N GLU A 16 9.85 12.72 27.79
CA GLU A 16 8.78 11.73 27.92
C GLU A 16 7.40 12.36 27.66
N GLN A 17 7.11 13.52 28.25
CA GLN A 17 5.80 14.16 28.11
C GLN A 17 5.57 14.64 26.66
N ASN A 18 6.61 15.14 26.00
CA ASN A 18 6.56 15.50 24.58
C ASN A 18 6.35 14.27 23.69
N LEU A 19 7.07 13.17 23.94
CA LEU A 19 6.91 11.93 23.19
C LEU A 19 5.50 11.34 23.33
N ARG A 20 4.94 11.31 24.55
CA ARG A 20 3.56 10.87 24.81
C ARG A 20 2.53 11.67 23.98
N ARG A 21 2.69 13.00 23.92
CA ARG A 21 1.84 13.87 23.07
C ARG A 21 1.99 13.54 21.59
N ILE A 22 3.22 13.39 21.10
CA ILE A 22 3.46 13.05 19.69
C ILE A 22 2.82 11.69 19.36
N VAL A 23 3.02 10.68 20.21
CA VAL A 23 2.44 9.33 20.03
C VAL A 23 0.91 9.39 19.98
N SER A 24 0.25 10.09 20.91
CA SER A 24 -1.22 10.19 20.90
C SER A 24 -1.73 10.85 19.61
N VAL A 25 -1.10 11.92 19.13
CA VAL A 25 -1.49 12.56 17.86
C VAL A 25 -1.32 11.61 16.67
N ARG A 26 -0.20 10.88 16.61
CA ARG A 26 0.09 9.93 15.52
C ARG A 26 -0.82 8.70 15.55
N LEU A 27 -1.18 8.23 16.75
CA LEU A 27 -2.13 7.15 16.91
C LEU A 27 -3.54 7.58 16.49
N LYS A 28 -3.98 8.77 16.87
CA LYS A 28 -5.26 9.35 16.40
C LYS A 28 -5.29 9.56 14.89
N GLU A 29 -4.16 9.95 14.30
CA GLU A 29 -3.98 10.02 12.84
C GLU A 29 -4.18 8.64 12.20
N LEU A 30 -3.50 7.60 12.71
CA LEU A 30 -3.67 6.23 12.20
C LEU A 30 -5.10 5.71 12.34
N ARG A 31 -5.72 5.88 13.52
CA ARG A 31 -7.10 5.42 13.78
C ARG A 31 -8.14 6.10 12.89
N SER A 32 -7.86 7.31 12.41
CA SER A 32 -8.79 8.00 11.52
C SER A 32 -9.00 7.30 10.16
N PHE A 33 -8.13 6.37 9.80
CA PHE A 33 -8.27 5.54 8.60
C PHE A 33 -9.13 4.29 8.81
N ALA A 34 -9.51 3.96 10.05
CA ALA A 34 -10.29 2.76 10.38
C ALA A 34 -11.57 2.58 9.53
N PRO A 35 -12.35 3.63 9.22
CA PRO A 35 -13.55 3.48 8.39
C PRO A 35 -13.28 2.96 6.97
N ALA A 36 -12.09 3.23 6.42
CA ALA A 36 -11.70 2.82 5.08
C ALA A 36 -11.09 1.41 5.02
N VAL A 37 -10.76 0.80 6.16
CA VAL A 37 -10.15 -0.54 6.22
C VAL A 37 -11.07 -1.63 5.67
N GLY A 38 -12.38 -1.41 5.67
CA GLY A 38 -13.35 -2.35 5.10
C GLY A 38 -13.49 -2.25 3.58
N ASP A 39 -13.02 -1.17 2.95
CA ASP A 39 -13.20 -0.90 1.54
C ASP A 39 -11.92 -1.18 0.73
N PRO A 40 -11.87 -2.28 -0.05
CA PRO A 40 -10.69 -2.59 -0.86
C PRO A 40 -10.45 -1.56 -1.97
N THR A 41 -11.44 -0.75 -2.35
CA THR A 41 -11.29 0.24 -3.44
C THR A 41 -10.64 1.55 -2.97
N SER A 42 -10.52 1.75 -1.65
CA SER A 42 -9.90 2.92 -1.01
C SER A 42 -8.37 2.94 -1.09
N VAL A 43 -7.79 2.65 -2.26
CA VAL A 43 -6.34 2.50 -2.52
C VAL A 43 -5.52 3.66 -1.96
N GLN A 44 -5.89 4.90 -2.28
CA GLN A 44 -5.16 6.10 -1.82
C GLN A 44 -5.22 6.24 -0.29
N VAL A 45 -6.35 5.88 0.33
CA VAL A 45 -6.54 5.96 1.78
C VAL A 45 -5.70 4.91 2.50
N LEU A 46 -5.63 3.68 1.96
CA LEU A 46 -4.76 2.61 2.46
C LEU A 46 -3.28 2.97 2.34
N HIS A 47 -2.89 3.61 1.23
CA HIS A 47 -1.54 4.17 1.07
C HIS A 47 -1.23 5.26 2.10
N ASP A 48 -2.15 6.20 2.34
CA ASP A 48 -1.97 7.23 3.36
C ASP A 48 -1.93 6.64 4.79
N MET A 49 -2.71 5.59 5.06
CA MET A 49 -2.66 4.83 6.30
C MET A 49 -1.29 4.17 6.51
N ARG A 50 -0.67 3.63 5.44
CA ARG A 50 0.70 3.10 5.49
C ARG A 50 1.70 4.17 5.91
N ILE A 51 1.59 5.37 5.37
CA ILE A 51 2.44 6.51 5.75
C ILE A 51 2.24 6.86 7.22
N ALA A 52 1.00 6.89 7.72
CA ALA A 52 0.71 7.14 9.12
C ALA A 52 1.31 6.05 10.05
N ALA A 53 1.17 4.77 9.68
CA ALA A 53 1.76 3.66 10.43
C ALA A 53 3.29 3.76 10.49
N LYS A 54 3.95 4.07 9.36
CA LYS A 54 5.40 4.30 9.30
C LYS A 54 5.85 5.43 10.22
N ARG A 55 5.13 6.56 10.21
CA ARG A 55 5.42 7.71 11.09
C ARG A 55 5.28 7.35 12.56
N LEU A 56 4.20 6.67 12.94
CA LEU A 56 3.98 6.23 14.32
C LEU A 56 5.08 5.24 14.75
N ARG A 57 5.44 4.28 13.87
CA ARG A 57 6.54 3.35 14.13
C ARG A 57 7.83 4.08 14.48
N TYR A 58 8.23 5.06 13.67
CA TYR A 58 9.48 5.79 13.90
C TYR A 58 9.49 6.55 15.22
N VAL A 59 8.37 7.19 15.59
CA VAL A 59 8.27 7.86 16.90
C VAL A 59 8.40 6.86 18.04
N LEU A 60 7.78 5.68 17.91
CA LEU A 60 7.85 4.63 18.94
C LEU A 60 9.25 3.99 19.03
N GLU A 61 9.93 3.77 17.90
CA GLU A 61 11.30 3.26 17.86
C GLU A 61 12.28 4.25 18.51
N MET A 62 12.21 5.54 18.12
CA MET A 62 13.05 6.58 18.72
C MET A 62 12.71 6.84 20.19
N GLY A 63 11.43 6.70 20.55
CA GLY A 63 10.95 6.90 21.91
C GLY A 63 11.17 5.70 22.84
N GLU A 64 11.56 4.53 22.32
CA GLU A 64 11.71 3.32 23.12
C GLU A 64 12.62 3.48 24.36
N PRO A 65 13.80 4.15 24.29
CA PRO A 65 14.65 4.33 25.46
C PRO A 65 13.98 5.08 26.62
N VAL A 66 12.96 5.89 26.31
CA VAL A 66 12.22 6.71 27.29
C VAL A 66 10.89 6.05 27.67
N LEU A 67 10.16 5.53 26.69
CA LEU A 67 8.80 5.00 26.84
C LEU A 67 8.76 3.49 27.13
N GLY A 68 9.89 2.81 27.01
CA GLY A 68 10.08 1.41 27.37
C GLY A 68 9.30 0.41 26.52
N ALA A 69 8.94 -0.70 27.16
CA ALA A 69 8.31 -1.86 26.51
C ALA A 69 6.99 -1.58 25.76
N PRO A 70 6.11 -0.67 26.22
CA PRO A 70 4.94 -0.24 25.44
C PRO A 70 5.31 0.29 24.05
N ALA A 71 6.33 1.13 23.94
CA ALA A 71 6.75 1.70 22.66
C ALA A 71 7.33 0.62 21.73
N ARG A 72 8.19 -0.27 22.24
CA ARG A 72 8.72 -1.41 21.47
C ARG A 72 7.61 -2.29 20.89
N ARG A 73 6.63 -2.67 21.71
CA ARG A 73 5.48 -3.48 21.24
C ARG A 73 4.66 -2.72 20.22
N GLY A 74 4.45 -1.43 20.44
CA GLY A 74 3.74 -0.57 19.51
C GLY A 74 4.43 -0.50 18.14
N ALA A 75 5.74 -0.28 18.12
CA ALA A 75 6.56 -0.26 16.92
C ALA A 75 6.47 -1.59 16.15
N LYS A 76 6.48 -2.73 16.86
CA LYS A 76 6.34 -4.06 16.25
C LYS A 76 5.01 -4.22 15.51
N GLU A 77 3.89 -3.83 16.11
CA GLU A 77 2.60 -3.91 15.42
C GLU A 77 2.53 -2.93 14.24
N MET A 78 3.08 -1.71 14.38
CA MET A 78 3.14 -0.74 13.28
C MET A 78 3.99 -1.21 12.11
N ARG A 79 5.09 -1.92 12.38
CA ARG A 79 5.90 -2.56 11.34
C ARG A 79 5.05 -3.56 10.56
N ARG A 80 4.28 -4.41 11.23
CA ARG A 80 3.42 -5.39 10.54
C ARG A 80 2.35 -4.73 9.69
N ILE A 81 1.70 -3.67 10.18
CA ILE A 81 0.74 -2.88 9.39
C ILE A 81 1.42 -2.29 8.16
N GLN A 82 2.58 -1.65 8.35
CA GLN A 82 3.34 -1.04 7.26
C GLN A 82 3.77 -2.06 6.21
N ASP A 83 4.21 -3.25 6.63
CA ASP A 83 4.65 -4.32 5.73
C ASP A 83 3.47 -4.81 4.88
N LEU A 84 2.32 -5.13 5.49
CA LEU A 84 1.12 -5.58 4.77
C LEU A 84 0.59 -4.52 3.79
N LEU A 85 0.45 -3.27 4.24
CA LEU A 85 0.00 -2.18 3.37
C LEU A 85 1.03 -1.83 2.28
N GLY A 86 2.32 -2.11 2.53
CA GLY A 86 3.37 -1.97 1.52
C GLY A 86 3.17 -2.93 0.36
N GLU A 87 3.00 -4.21 0.66
CA GLU A 87 2.80 -5.23 -0.38
C GLU A 87 1.48 -5.04 -1.15
N ILE A 88 0.42 -4.58 -0.47
CA ILE A 88 -0.85 -4.20 -1.12
C ILE A 88 -0.61 -3.05 -2.09
N HIS A 89 0.07 -2.00 -1.65
CA HIS A 89 0.37 -0.83 -2.47
C HIS A 89 1.25 -1.18 -3.68
N ASP A 90 2.23 -2.07 -3.52
CA ASP A 90 3.08 -2.52 -4.63
C ASP A 90 2.25 -3.26 -5.70
N CYS A 91 1.23 -4.01 -5.30
CA CYS A 91 0.30 -4.62 -6.25
C CYS A 91 -0.61 -3.57 -6.90
N ASP A 92 -1.15 -2.62 -6.11
CA ASP A 92 -2.01 -1.53 -6.60
C ASP A 92 -1.26 -0.63 -7.62
N GLU A 93 0.06 -0.42 -7.45
CA GLU A 93 0.89 0.26 -8.46
C GLU A 93 1.33 -0.67 -9.60
N GLY A 94 1.54 -1.95 -9.33
CA GLY A 94 2.06 -2.92 -10.29
C GLY A 94 1.07 -3.23 -11.42
N VAL A 95 -0.20 -3.47 -11.07
CA VAL A 95 -1.27 -3.79 -12.05
C VAL A 95 -1.36 -2.75 -13.18
N PRO A 96 -1.55 -1.44 -12.91
CA PRO A 96 -1.67 -0.45 -13.98
C PRO A 96 -0.38 -0.31 -14.80
N ARG A 97 0.80 -0.49 -14.20
CA ARG A 97 2.08 -0.46 -14.94
C ARG A 97 2.19 -1.64 -15.92
N VAL A 98 1.80 -2.83 -15.49
CA VAL A 98 1.78 -4.04 -16.34
C VAL A 98 0.79 -3.87 -17.48
N LEU A 99 -0.43 -3.40 -17.19
CA LEU A 99 -1.46 -3.17 -18.21
C LEU A 99 -1.04 -2.10 -19.24
N ALA A 100 -0.43 -0.99 -18.79
CA ALA A 100 0.11 0.00 -19.71
C ALA A 100 1.18 -0.58 -20.64
N HIS A 101 2.00 -1.51 -20.14
CA HIS A 101 3.00 -2.19 -20.96
C HIS A 101 2.37 -3.18 -21.95
N VAL A 102 1.31 -3.90 -21.54
CA VAL A 102 0.50 -4.75 -22.43
C VAL A 102 -0.06 -3.94 -23.58
N GLU A 103 -0.69 -2.80 -23.30
CA GLU A 103 -1.28 -1.94 -24.34
C GLU A 103 -0.23 -1.40 -25.32
N ARG A 104 0.97 -1.02 -24.84
CA ARG A 104 2.07 -0.63 -25.71
C ARG A 104 2.49 -1.77 -26.65
N LEU A 105 2.67 -2.98 -26.13
CA LEU A 105 3.07 -4.15 -26.93
C LEU A 105 1.98 -4.54 -27.94
N ARG A 106 0.71 -4.42 -27.56
CA ARG A 106 -0.43 -4.65 -28.48
C ARG A 106 -0.45 -3.65 -29.63
N ALA A 107 -0.19 -2.38 -29.35
CA ALA A 107 -0.11 -1.35 -30.38
C ALA A 107 1.06 -1.62 -31.35
N GLU A 108 2.22 -2.04 -30.84
CA GLU A 108 3.38 -2.44 -31.65
C GLU A 108 3.06 -3.63 -32.56
N ASP A 109 2.43 -4.67 -32.01
CA ASP A 109 2.01 -5.85 -32.80
C ASP A 109 0.92 -5.48 -33.82
N SER A 110 -0.04 -4.62 -33.46
CA SER A 110 -1.07 -4.14 -34.39
C SER A 110 -0.46 -3.40 -35.58
N ALA A 111 0.50 -2.51 -35.33
CA ALA A 111 1.23 -1.80 -36.38
C ALA A 111 2.06 -2.75 -37.25
N ALA A 112 2.73 -3.74 -36.63
CA ALA A 112 3.52 -4.75 -37.35
C ALA A 112 2.64 -5.58 -38.29
N MET A 113 1.49 -6.07 -37.82
CA MET A 113 0.54 -6.83 -38.64
C MET A 113 -0.03 -6.00 -39.79
N ALA A 114 -0.42 -4.75 -39.55
CA ALA A 114 -0.90 -3.85 -40.60
C ALA A 114 0.18 -3.60 -41.67
N GLY A 115 1.44 -3.49 -41.26
CA GLY A 115 2.59 -3.36 -42.17
C GLY A 115 2.79 -4.58 -43.09
N LEU A 116 2.39 -5.77 -42.65
CA LEU A 116 2.51 -7.02 -43.43
C LEU A 116 1.42 -7.18 -44.50
N ALA A 117 0.30 -6.48 -44.40
CA ALA A 117 -0.81 -6.59 -45.35
C ALA A 117 -0.41 -6.20 -46.80
N GLY A 118 0.68 -5.44 -46.97
CA GLY A 118 1.17 -5.02 -48.29
C GLY A 118 0.41 -3.82 -48.86
N ARG A 119 0.99 -3.16 -49.86
CA ARG A 119 0.37 -1.95 -50.48
C ARG A 119 -0.91 -2.33 -51.22
N GLY A 120 -2.02 -1.68 -50.85
CA GLY A 120 -3.32 -1.85 -51.53
C GLY A 120 -4.20 -2.97 -50.97
N ALA A 121 -3.78 -3.63 -49.89
CA ALA A 121 -4.66 -4.55 -49.17
C ALA A 121 -5.92 -3.84 -48.67
N LYS A 122 -7.06 -4.50 -48.84
CA LYS A 122 -8.38 -4.03 -48.38
C LYS A 122 -8.78 -4.62 -47.04
N ASP A 123 -8.06 -5.64 -46.57
CA ASP A 123 -8.33 -6.37 -45.34
C ASP A 123 -7.04 -7.02 -44.80
N LEU A 124 -7.09 -7.51 -43.56
CA LEU A 124 -6.03 -8.25 -42.89
C LEU A 124 -6.44 -9.72 -42.68
N GLU A 125 -5.63 -10.65 -43.18
CA GLU A 125 -5.85 -12.08 -42.94
C GLU A 125 -5.71 -12.41 -41.44
N PRO A 126 -6.69 -13.12 -40.82
CA PRO A 126 -6.62 -13.50 -39.40
C PRO A 126 -5.33 -14.23 -39.00
N GLY A 127 -4.66 -14.87 -39.96
CA GLY A 127 -3.37 -15.56 -39.76
C GLY A 127 -2.21 -14.63 -39.39
N ALA A 128 -2.27 -13.33 -39.69
CA ALA A 128 -1.22 -12.34 -39.42
C ALA A 128 -0.85 -12.25 -37.93
N ILE A 129 -1.76 -12.66 -37.03
CA ILE A 129 -1.49 -12.78 -35.59
C ILE A 129 -0.33 -13.71 -35.25
N ARG A 130 0.00 -14.66 -36.14
CA ARG A 130 1.12 -15.59 -35.94
C ARG A 130 2.47 -14.88 -36.00
N ASP A 131 2.54 -13.81 -36.79
CA ASP A 131 3.74 -13.01 -37.04
C ASP A 131 3.91 -11.86 -36.04
N ALA A 132 2.93 -11.67 -35.15
CA ALA A 132 2.96 -10.69 -34.08
C ALA A 132 4.12 -10.98 -33.09
N PRO A 133 5.18 -10.14 -33.05
CA PRO A 133 6.42 -10.43 -32.33
C PRO A 133 6.27 -10.43 -30.80
N HIS A 134 5.22 -9.83 -30.26
CA HIS A 134 5.04 -9.66 -28.82
C HIS A 134 3.83 -10.42 -28.24
N ARG A 135 3.09 -11.17 -29.06
CA ARG A 135 1.89 -11.91 -28.65
C ARG A 135 2.04 -12.75 -27.38
N ARG A 136 3.15 -13.48 -27.26
CA ARG A 136 3.44 -14.31 -26.08
C ARG A 136 3.83 -13.47 -24.87
N ARG A 137 4.45 -12.30 -25.09
CA ARG A 137 4.90 -11.40 -24.03
C ARG A 137 3.71 -10.75 -23.35
N TYR A 138 2.81 -10.11 -24.11
CA TYR A 138 1.65 -9.48 -23.49
C TYR A 138 0.69 -10.52 -22.90
N ALA A 139 0.53 -11.72 -23.49
CA ALA A 139 -0.25 -12.79 -22.86
C ALA A 139 0.31 -13.23 -21.48
N GLY A 140 1.64 -13.32 -21.36
CA GLY A 140 2.28 -13.61 -20.07
C GLY A 140 2.12 -12.48 -19.06
N LEU A 141 2.20 -11.22 -19.51
CA LEU A 141 1.99 -10.05 -18.67
C LEU A 141 0.55 -9.90 -18.20
N GLU A 142 -0.43 -10.23 -19.05
CA GLU A 142 -1.83 -10.30 -18.65
C GLU A 142 -2.04 -11.36 -17.55
N SER A 143 -1.46 -12.55 -17.73
CA SER A 143 -1.46 -13.59 -16.70
C SER A 143 -0.82 -13.11 -15.39
N TYR A 144 0.28 -12.35 -15.47
CA TYR A 144 0.93 -11.77 -14.31
C TYR A 144 0.07 -10.69 -13.63
N SER A 145 -0.66 -9.88 -14.40
CA SER A 145 -1.59 -8.89 -13.83
C SER A 145 -2.72 -9.55 -13.03
N ALA A 146 -3.27 -10.66 -13.52
CA ALA A 146 -4.24 -11.47 -12.80
C ALA A 146 -3.65 -12.05 -11.49
N TYR A 147 -2.40 -12.50 -11.53
CA TYR A 147 -1.67 -12.92 -10.33
C TYR A 147 -1.52 -11.77 -9.32
N LEU A 148 -1.09 -10.57 -9.77
CA LEU A 148 -0.94 -9.41 -8.89
C LEU A 148 -2.26 -9.04 -8.22
N GLN A 149 -3.37 -9.07 -8.96
CA GLN A 149 -4.70 -8.82 -8.40
C GLN A 149 -5.07 -9.87 -7.34
N GLY A 150 -4.89 -11.16 -7.64
CA GLY A 150 -5.16 -12.23 -6.65
C GLY A 150 -4.28 -12.14 -5.41
N ARG A 151 -2.98 -11.84 -5.58
CA ARG A 151 -2.04 -11.61 -4.48
C ARG A 151 -2.49 -10.44 -3.60
N ARG A 152 -2.89 -9.34 -4.24
CA ARG A 152 -3.39 -8.13 -3.57
C ARG A 152 -4.61 -8.44 -2.70
N ASP A 153 -5.55 -9.23 -3.21
CA ASP A 153 -6.76 -9.60 -2.47
C ASP A 153 -6.46 -10.48 -1.24
N VAL A 154 -5.52 -11.43 -1.38
CA VAL A 154 -5.05 -12.26 -0.25
C VAL A 154 -4.41 -11.39 0.85
N LEU A 155 -3.50 -10.49 0.46
CA LEU A 155 -2.81 -9.59 1.38
C LEU A 155 -3.78 -8.62 2.06
N TYR A 156 -4.74 -8.09 1.31
CA TYR A 156 -5.78 -7.22 1.83
C TYR A 156 -6.64 -7.94 2.88
N ALA A 157 -7.08 -9.16 2.59
CA ALA A 157 -7.83 -9.97 3.55
C ALA A 157 -7.03 -10.25 4.83
N GLU A 158 -5.71 -10.48 4.71
CA GLU A 158 -4.83 -10.61 5.87
C GLU A 158 -4.72 -9.32 6.67
N PHE A 159 -4.52 -8.19 6.00
CA PHE A 159 -4.51 -6.87 6.63
C PHE A 159 -5.78 -6.59 7.42
N VAL A 160 -6.97 -6.84 6.83
CA VAL A 160 -8.25 -6.65 7.50
C VAL A 160 -8.37 -7.53 8.75
N ARG A 161 -7.99 -8.81 8.67
CA ARG A 161 -7.96 -9.71 9.85
C ARG A 161 -7.02 -9.20 10.94
N TYR A 162 -5.83 -8.76 10.54
CA TYR A 162 -4.82 -8.26 11.47
C TYR A 162 -5.26 -6.96 12.15
N TRP A 163 -5.80 -6.01 11.39
CA TRP A 163 -6.35 -4.76 11.91
C TRP A 163 -7.50 -5.01 12.88
N THR A 164 -8.45 -5.88 12.49
CA THR A 164 -9.59 -6.26 13.35
C THR A 164 -9.14 -6.85 14.68
N ARG A 165 -8.08 -7.69 14.66
CA ARG A 165 -7.48 -8.24 15.88
C ARG A 165 -6.90 -7.15 16.78
N LEU A 166 -6.26 -6.13 16.21
CA LEU A 166 -5.71 -4.99 16.96
C LEU A 166 -6.82 -4.13 17.59
N GLU A 167 -7.88 -3.84 16.85
CA GLU A 167 -9.05 -3.09 17.33
C GLU A 167 -9.75 -3.84 18.47
N ARG A 168 -10.00 -5.16 18.33
CA ARG A 168 -10.56 -6.00 19.40
C ARG A 168 -9.65 -6.06 20.63
N ALA A 169 -8.35 -6.03 20.41
CA ALA A 169 -7.38 -5.96 21.50
C ALA A 169 -7.38 -4.58 22.18
N ARG A 170 -8.09 -3.55 21.67
CA ARG A 170 -7.97 -2.16 22.13
C ARG A 170 -6.51 -1.70 22.14
N PHE A 171 -5.74 -2.10 21.12
CA PHE A 171 -4.30 -1.86 21.07
C PHE A 171 -3.96 -0.35 21.18
N GLY A 172 -4.74 0.51 20.53
CA GLY A 172 -4.58 1.95 20.64
C GLY A 172 -4.75 2.44 22.08
N ASP A 173 -5.82 2.03 22.74
CA ASP A 173 -6.10 2.41 24.12
C ASP A 173 -5.01 1.87 25.05
N ARG A 174 -4.49 0.66 24.85
CA ARG A 174 -3.34 0.15 25.64
C ARG A 174 -2.07 0.95 25.45
N ILE A 175 -1.85 1.55 24.28
CA ILE A 175 -0.72 2.45 24.05
C ILE A 175 -0.99 3.76 24.78
N GLU A 176 -2.19 4.32 24.70
CA GLU A 176 -2.53 5.56 25.40
C GLU A 176 -2.53 5.38 26.92
N ASP A 177 -3.09 4.29 27.45
CA ASP A 177 -3.17 4.00 28.90
C ASP A 177 -1.80 3.71 29.51
N LYS A 178 -0.90 3.02 28.78
CA LYS A 178 0.45 2.70 29.27
C LYS A 178 1.47 3.81 29.04
N LEU A 179 1.12 4.79 28.21
CA LEU A 179 1.89 6.01 27.97
C LEU A 179 1.18 7.24 28.57
N GLY A 180 0.09 7.03 29.32
CA GLY A 180 -0.76 8.05 29.94
C GLY A 180 -0.12 8.63 31.19
#